data_AF-A0A355E9V8-F1
#
_entry.id   AF-A0A355E9V8-F1
#
_cell.length_a   1.000
_cell.length_b   1.000
_cell.length_c   1.000
_cell.angle_alpha   90.00
_cell.angle_beta   90.00
_cell.angle_gamma   90.00
#
_symmetry.space_group_name_H-M   'P 1'
#
loop_
_entity.id
_entity.type
_entity.pdbx_description
1 polymer ?
#
loop_
_entity_poly.entity_id
_entity_poly.type
_entity_poly.pdbx_seq_one_letter_code
_entity_poly.pdbx_strand_id
1 'polypeptide(L)'
;MWGPIPARRWNRPGGPPSSSAAGEPGLYNLLKHIKLILIYLLWHIILDREPIMAHRIIPRSVGMSRILDRFVRWAANAPEGAGQYAVHSLIHLTRIRLGMTQAQLARRCGLPQSHIAKIEKGKVDVQLTTLRRIFNALRCRLVIAPQPEKQLEQIITEQARKLALKRVGAVAGTMAMEKQRPEETALEALVQAETERLLKKRSSEIWEDE
;
A
#
# COMPACT_ATOMS: atom_id res chain seq x y z
N MET A 1 84.87 24.94 -13.26
CA MET A 1 84.69 24.37 -11.92
C MET A 1 83.25 23.87 -11.86
N TRP A 2 83.00 22.66 -11.35
CA TRP A 2 81.85 21.76 -11.59
C TRP A 2 82.11 20.67 -12.65
N GLY A 3 82.60 19.53 -12.17
CA GLY A 3 82.49 18.22 -12.82
C GLY A 3 81.88 17.23 -11.82
N PRO A 4 81.06 16.26 -12.23
CA PRO A 4 80.39 15.36 -11.30
C PRO A 4 81.27 14.14 -10.98
N ILE A 5 81.34 13.76 -9.71
CA ILE A 5 81.86 12.45 -9.26
C ILE A 5 80.80 11.81 -8.36
N PRO A 6 80.51 10.50 -8.52
CA PRO A 6 79.32 9.84 -7.99
C PRO A 6 79.55 9.27 -6.59
N ALA A 7 78.47 9.02 -5.84
CA ALA A 7 78.52 8.25 -4.61
C ALA A 7 77.45 7.15 -4.59
N ARG A 8 77.90 5.90 -4.74
CA ARG A 8 77.19 4.70 -4.29
C ARG A 8 77.47 4.50 -2.80
N ARG A 9 76.45 4.12 -2.01
CA ARG A 9 76.61 3.25 -0.82
C ARG A 9 75.33 2.44 -0.60
N TRP A 10 75.32 1.14 -0.93
CA TRP A 10 75.50 -0.04 -0.05
C TRP A 10 74.42 -0.07 1.07
N ASN A 11 73.55 -1.08 1.22
CA ASN A 11 73.88 -2.49 1.47
C ASN A 11 72.70 -3.48 1.25
N ARG A 12 73.10 -4.74 1.01
CA ARG A 12 72.44 -6.08 0.86
C ARG A 12 71.49 -6.50 2.02
N PRO A 13 70.95 -7.75 2.12
CA PRO A 13 70.88 -8.92 1.20
C PRO A 13 69.48 -9.57 1.11
N GLY A 14 69.35 -10.61 0.27
CA GLY A 14 68.37 -11.70 0.52
C GLY A 14 67.33 -11.87 -0.58
N GLY A 15 67.68 -12.61 -1.64
CA GLY A 15 66.67 -13.32 -2.40
C GLY A 15 66.32 -14.62 -1.67
N PRO A 16 65.04 -15.00 -1.57
CA PRO A 16 64.62 -16.39 -1.47
C PRO A 16 64.14 -16.90 -2.85
N PRO A 17 64.08 -18.23 -3.03
CA PRO A 17 64.29 -18.87 -4.32
C PRO A 17 63.01 -19.03 -5.14
N SER A 18 63.20 -19.24 -6.44
CA SER A 18 62.18 -19.72 -7.37
C SER A 18 61.82 -21.19 -7.10
N SER A 19 60.56 -21.47 -6.79
CA SER A 19 59.86 -22.66 -7.32
C SER A 19 58.33 -22.54 -7.19
N SER A 20 57.65 -22.76 -8.32
CA SER A 20 56.46 -23.62 -8.44
C SER A 20 55.25 -23.35 -7.52
N ALA A 21 54.27 -22.58 -8.04
CA ALA A 21 52.85 -22.99 -8.04
C ALA A 21 52.04 -22.05 -8.95
N ALA A 22 51.82 -22.49 -10.19
CA ALA A 22 50.69 -22.05 -10.99
C ALA A 22 49.40 -22.70 -10.45
N GLY A 23 48.27 -21.99 -10.50
CA GLY A 23 46.93 -22.49 -10.16
C GLY A 23 46.44 -21.94 -8.81
N GLU A 24 45.31 -21.23 -8.69
CA GLU A 24 44.11 -21.27 -9.51
C GLU A 24 43.43 -19.88 -9.59
N PRO A 25 43.40 -19.22 -10.76
CA PRO A 25 42.56 -18.04 -10.99
C PRO A 25 41.04 -18.39 -11.06
N GLY A 26 40.66 -19.64 -10.82
CA GLY A 26 39.28 -20.14 -10.90
C GLY A 26 38.45 -19.83 -9.65
N LEU A 27 38.94 -20.18 -8.46
CA LEU A 27 38.16 -20.08 -7.21
C LEU A 27 37.82 -18.64 -6.81
N TYR A 28 38.76 -17.70 -6.96
CA TYR A 28 38.52 -16.30 -6.61
C TYR A 28 37.50 -15.63 -7.55
N ASN A 29 37.57 -15.95 -8.85
CA ASN A 29 36.59 -15.48 -9.82
C ASN A 29 35.22 -16.15 -9.64
N LEU A 30 35.20 -17.44 -9.29
CA LEU A 30 33.99 -18.18 -8.96
C LEU A 30 33.30 -17.60 -7.72
N LEU A 31 34.06 -17.33 -6.65
CA LEU A 31 33.53 -16.71 -5.44
C LEU A 31 33.01 -15.28 -5.68
N LYS A 32 33.66 -14.49 -6.54
CA LYS A 32 33.13 -13.18 -6.98
C LYS A 32 31.84 -13.32 -7.77
N HIS A 33 31.75 -14.28 -8.70
CA HIS A 33 30.53 -14.52 -9.47
C HIS A 33 29.40 -15.03 -8.58
N ILE A 34 29.67 -15.93 -7.65
CA ILE A 34 28.68 -16.41 -6.68
C ILE A 34 28.18 -15.26 -5.80
N LYS A 35 29.06 -14.35 -5.34
CA LYS A 35 28.64 -13.15 -4.61
C LYS A 35 27.77 -12.21 -5.46
N LEU A 36 28.12 -12.00 -6.72
CA LEU A 36 27.33 -11.17 -7.64
C LEU A 36 25.96 -11.79 -7.93
N ILE A 37 25.91 -13.11 -8.14
CA ILE A 37 24.67 -13.87 -8.34
C ILE A 37 23.82 -13.82 -7.07
N LEU A 38 24.42 -14.02 -5.89
CA LEU A 38 23.71 -13.90 -4.62
C LEU A 38 23.19 -12.48 -4.41
N ILE A 39 23.96 -11.42 -4.70
CA ILE A 39 23.48 -10.04 -4.64
C ILE A 39 22.34 -9.80 -5.64
N TYR A 40 22.43 -10.36 -6.85
CA TYR A 40 21.39 -10.24 -7.88
C TYR A 40 20.12 -11.02 -7.52
N LEU A 41 20.25 -12.21 -6.94
CA LEU A 41 19.15 -13.02 -6.42
C LEU A 41 18.54 -12.39 -5.17
N LEU A 42 19.35 -11.84 -4.26
CA LEU A 42 18.90 -11.09 -3.09
C LEU A 42 18.23 -9.78 -3.52
N TRP A 43 18.72 -9.13 -4.56
CA TRP A 43 18.10 -7.96 -5.18
C TRP A 43 16.74 -8.32 -5.79
N HIS A 44 16.61 -9.46 -6.49
CA HIS A 44 15.32 -9.97 -6.97
C HIS A 44 14.37 -10.37 -5.84
N ILE A 45 14.85 -11.05 -4.79
CA ILE A 45 14.02 -11.48 -3.65
C ILE A 45 13.57 -10.29 -2.79
N ILE A 46 14.40 -9.24 -2.65
CA ILE A 46 14.09 -8.05 -1.84
C ILE A 46 13.29 -7.00 -2.63
N LEU A 47 13.38 -6.97 -3.97
CA LEU A 47 12.70 -5.98 -4.82
C LEU A 47 11.55 -6.54 -5.68
N ASP A 48 11.11 -7.79 -5.50
CA ASP A 48 9.87 -8.32 -6.09
C ASP A 48 8.57 -7.77 -5.46
N ARG A 49 8.59 -6.46 -5.13
CA ARG A 49 7.39 -5.63 -5.08
C ARG A 49 7.30 -4.80 -6.37
N GLU A 50 7.05 -5.52 -7.48
CA GLU A 50 6.37 -5.12 -8.73
C GLU A 50 6.63 -3.69 -9.29
N PRO A 51 7.40 -3.54 -10.40
CA PRO A 51 7.40 -2.31 -11.18
C PRO A 51 6.15 -2.19 -12.07
N ILE A 52 5.45 -1.07 -11.90
CA ILE A 52 4.35 -0.56 -12.71
C ILE A 52 4.77 -0.52 -14.20
N MET A 53 4.12 -1.29 -15.07
CA MET A 53 3.69 -0.93 -16.44
C MET A 53 3.16 -2.18 -17.18
N ALA A 54 1.89 -2.51 -16.99
CA ALA A 54 1.16 -3.36 -17.93
C ALA A 54 -0.11 -2.62 -18.39
N HIS A 55 -0.09 -2.11 -19.61
CA HIS A 55 -1.33 -1.90 -20.38
C HIS A 55 -1.93 -3.28 -20.65
N ARG A 56 -2.65 -3.85 -19.67
CA ARG A 56 -3.46 -5.04 -19.88
C ARG A 56 -4.89 -4.61 -20.15
N ILE A 57 -5.28 -4.83 -21.40
CA ILE A 57 -6.66 -4.91 -21.88
C ILE A 57 -7.51 -5.56 -20.77
N ILE A 58 -8.47 -4.81 -20.22
CA ILE A 58 -9.39 -5.33 -19.21
C ILE A 58 -10.34 -6.28 -19.94
N PRO A 59 -10.31 -7.60 -19.65
CA PRO A 59 -11.23 -8.52 -20.30
C PRO A 59 -12.67 -8.22 -19.87
N ARG A 60 -13.57 -8.24 -20.86
CA ARG A 60 -15.03 -8.18 -20.67
C ARG A 60 -15.45 -9.33 -19.72
N SER A 61 -16.30 -8.98 -18.75
CA SER A 61 -16.87 -9.82 -17.67
C SER A 61 -15.88 -10.40 -16.64
N VAL A 62 -15.33 -9.56 -15.78
CA VAL A 62 -14.87 -9.99 -14.43
C VAL A 62 -15.83 -9.38 -13.42
N GLY A 63 -16.58 -10.22 -12.70
CA GLY A 63 -17.58 -9.76 -11.72
C GLY A 63 -16.98 -8.76 -10.73
N MET A 64 -17.69 -7.65 -10.53
CA MET A 64 -17.30 -6.49 -9.71
C MET A 64 -16.72 -6.89 -8.34
N SER A 65 -17.24 -7.96 -7.73
CA SER A 65 -16.77 -8.53 -6.47
C SER A 65 -15.28 -8.85 -6.49
N ARG A 66 -14.76 -9.54 -7.52
CA ARG A 66 -13.33 -9.95 -7.53
C ARG A 66 -12.37 -8.77 -7.63
N ILE A 67 -12.81 -7.69 -8.29
CA ILE A 67 -12.01 -6.47 -8.43
C ILE A 67 -12.01 -5.74 -7.09
N LEU A 68 -13.19 -5.54 -6.51
CA LEU A 68 -13.34 -4.91 -5.20
C LEU A 68 -12.54 -5.67 -4.13
N ASP A 69 -12.66 -7.00 -4.07
CA ASP A 69 -11.92 -7.83 -3.13
C ASP A 69 -10.41 -7.69 -3.27
N ARG A 70 -9.91 -7.44 -4.49
CA ARG A 70 -8.48 -7.20 -4.72
C ARG A 70 -8.06 -5.84 -4.17
N PHE A 71 -8.85 -4.79 -4.44
CA PHE A 71 -8.57 -3.44 -3.93
C PHE A 71 -8.71 -3.36 -2.41
N VAL A 72 -9.74 -3.98 -1.84
CA VAL A 72 -9.94 -4.07 -0.39
C VAL A 72 -8.80 -4.81 0.27
N ARG A 73 -8.38 -5.98 -0.27
CA ARG A 73 -7.21 -6.70 0.26
C ARG A 73 -5.92 -5.90 0.12
N TRP A 74 -5.74 -5.18 -0.97
CA TRP A 74 -4.59 -4.28 -1.12
C TRP A 74 -4.61 -3.16 -0.07
N ALA A 75 -5.77 -2.51 0.12
CA ALA A 75 -5.95 -1.43 1.09
C ALA A 75 -5.78 -1.91 2.55
N ALA A 76 -6.27 -3.12 2.87
CA ALA A 76 -6.10 -3.72 4.20
C ALA A 76 -4.62 -3.99 4.55
N ASN A 77 -3.76 -4.15 3.54
CA ASN A 77 -2.31 -4.34 3.71
C ASN A 77 -1.50 -3.05 3.46
N ALA A 78 -2.16 -1.89 3.35
CA ALA A 78 -1.47 -0.62 3.20
C ALA A 78 -0.65 -0.29 4.46
N PRO A 79 0.46 0.46 4.33
CA PRO A 79 1.25 0.89 5.49
C PRO A 79 0.37 1.54 6.56
N GLU A 80 0.75 1.39 7.82
CA GLU A 80 0.06 2.07 8.92
C GLU A 80 0.01 3.59 8.66
N GLY A 81 -1.17 4.19 8.82
CA GLY A 81 -1.39 5.60 8.48
C GLY A 81 -1.67 5.88 7.01
N ALA A 82 -1.64 4.89 6.12
CA ALA A 82 -2.15 5.04 4.75
C ALA A 82 -3.64 5.44 4.81
N GLY A 83 -3.97 6.62 4.28
CA GLY A 83 -5.30 7.23 4.39
C GLY A 83 -5.39 8.35 5.43
N GLN A 84 -4.49 8.42 6.40
CA GLN A 84 -4.40 9.52 7.38
C GLN A 84 -3.60 10.70 6.86
N TYR A 85 -2.69 10.47 5.90
CA TYR A 85 -1.91 11.53 5.28
C TYR A 85 -2.82 12.46 4.48
N ALA A 86 -2.79 13.74 4.84
CA ALA A 86 -3.50 14.74 4.08
C ALA A 86 -2.98 14.81 2.63
N VAL A 87 -3.90 14.82 1.68
CA VAL A 87 -3.62 14.76 0.24
C VAL A 87 -2.67 15.89 -0.20
N HIS A 88 -2.80 17.07 0.38
CA HIS A 88 -1.92 18.21 0.09
C HIS A 88 -0.45 17.93 0.41
N SER A 89 -0.17 17.22 1.51
CA SER A 89 1.17 16.82 1.92
C SER A 89 1.77 15.83 0.93
N LEU A 90 0.97 14.88 0.43
CA LEU A 90 1.43 13.92 -0.59
C LEU A 90 1.83 14.65 -1.89
N ILE A 91 1.02 15.59 -2.36
CA ILE A 91 1.35 16.42 -3.52
C ILE A 91 2.66 17.18 -3.30
N HIS A 92 2.78 17.84 -2.15
CA HIS A 92 3.94 18.65 -1.80
C HIS A 92 5.22 17.81 -1.74
N LEU A 93 5.22 16.71 -0.98
CA LEU A 93 6.38 15.84 -0.80
C LEU A 93 6.81 15.19 -2.12
N THR A 94 5.85 14.70 -2.93
CA THR A 94 6.16 14.16 -4.25
C THR A 94 6.76 15.22 -5.16
N ARG A 95 6.20 16.44 -5.19
CA ARG A 95 6.73 17.55 -6.00
C ARG A 95 8.19 17.87 -5.62
N ILE A 96 8.47 18.01 -4.33
CA ILE A 96 9.81 18.29 -3.80
C ILE A 96 10.78 17.17 -4.16
N ARG A 97 10.38 15.90 -3.99
CA ARG A 97 11.21 14.73 -4.32
C ARG A 97 11.59 14.65 -5.80
N LEU A 98 10.71 15.15 -6.68
CA LEU A 98 10.94 15.26 -8.12
C LEU A 98 11.71 16.53 -8.53
N GLY A 99 12.08 17.39 -7.57
CA GLY A 99 12.82 18.63 -7.85
C GLY A 99 12.03 19.69 -8.60
N MET A 100 10.69 19.65 -8.55
CA MET A 100 9.85 20.61 -9.28
C MET A 100 9.50 21.83 -8.42
N THR A 101 9.47 23.02 -9.01
CA THR A 101 8.88 24.21 -8.38
C THR A 101 7.35 24.19 -8.49
N GLN A 102 6.65 24.96 -7.65
CA GLN A 102 5.20 25.11 -7.73
C GLN A 102 4.76 25.64 -9.10
N ALA A 103 5.53 26.58 -9.69
CA ALA A 103 5.25 27.13 -11.02
C ALA A 103 5.40 26.08 -12.13
N GLN A 104 6.37 25.16 -12.01
CA GLN A 104 6.52 24.06 -12.96
C GLN A 104 5.37 23.05 -12.87
N LEU A 105 4.95 22.68 -11.65
CA LEU A 105 3.79 21.80 -11.46
C LEU A 105 2.52 22.46 -12.03
N ALA A 106 2.31 23.73 -11.71
CA ALA A 106 1.18 24.54 -12.20
C ALA A 106 1.08 24.54 -13.74
N ARG A 107 2.20 24.80 -14.43
CA ARG A 107 2.24 24.73 -15.90
C ARG A 107 1.93 23.34 -16.43
N ARG A 108 2.44 22.29 -15.79
CA ARG A 108 2.22 20.89 -16.22
C ARG A 108 0.78 20.42 -16.04
N CYS A 109 0.12 20.82 -14.95
CA CYS A 109 -1.27 20.42 -14.70
C CYS A 109 -2.29 21.41 -15.28
N GLY A 110 -1.85 22.56 -15.81
CA GLY A 110 -2.71 23.59 -16.39
C GLY A 110 -3.54 24.32 -15.32
N LEU A 111 -2.93 24.63 -14.18
CA LEU A 111 -3.56 25.39 -13.08
C LEU A 111 -2.73 26.63 -12.75
N PRO A 112 -3.32 27.68 -12.15
CA PRO A 112 -2.55 28.81 -11.64
C PRO A 112 -1.58 28.40 -10.54
N GLN A 113 -0.38 28.99 -10.50
CA GLN A 113 0.60 28.74 -9.43
C GLN A 113 0.03 29.05 -8.05
N SER A 114 -0.73 30.15 -7.92
CA SER A 114 -1.41 30.52 -6.67
C SER A 114 -2.38 29.45 -6.20
N HIS A 115 -3.02 28.71 -7.12
CA HIS A 115 -3.90 27.60 -6.80
C HIS A 115 -3.10 26.41 -6.25
N ILE A 116 -2.00 26.01 -6.91
CA ILE A 116 -1.10 24.96 -6.40
C ILE A 116 -0.58 25.31 -5.00
N ALA A 117 -0.19 26.56 -4.77
CA ALA A 117 0.29 27.00 -3.45
C ALA A 117 -0.79 26.91 -2.37
N LYS A 118 -2.05 27.22 -2.68
CA LYS A 118 -3.17 27.06 -1.74
C LYS A 118 -3.49 25.58 -1.48
N ILE A 119 -3.44 24.75 -2.53
CA ILE A 119 -3.64 23.30 -2.43
C ILE A 119 -2.59 22.68 -1.51
N GLU A 120 -1.29 22.93 -1.74
CA GLU A 120 -0.21 22.38 -0.91
C GLU A 120 -0.26 22.84 0.54
N LYS A 121 -0.89 23.98 0.83
CA LYS A 121 -1.12 24.49 2.18
C LYS A 121 -2.40 23.94 2.84
N GLY A 122 -3.14 23.05 2.17
CA GLY A 122 -4.40 22.51 2.67
C GLY A 122 -5.53 23.55 2.78
N LYS A 123 -5.44 24.69 2.08
CA LYS A 123 -6.42 25.79 2.18
C LYS A 123 -7.59 25.69 1.20
N VAL A 124 -7.62 24.65 0.37
CA VAL A 124 -8.61 24.45 -0.69
C VAL A 124 -9.00 23.00 -0.70
N ASP A 125 -10.30 22.74 -0.75
CA ASP A 125 -10.81 21.41 -1.06
C ASP A 125 -10.78 21.18 -2.58
N VAL A 126 -10.18 20.08 -3.00
CA VAL A 126 -9.80 19.84 -4.40
C VAL A 126 -10.65 18.73 -4.97
N GLN A 127 -11.37 19.04 -6.05
CA GLN A 127 -12.12 18.03 -6.78
C GLN A 127 -11.23 16.88 -7.26
N LEU A 128 -11.80 15.67 -7.28
CA LEU A 128 -11.11 14.46 -7.70
C LEU A 128 -10.49 14.56 -9.11
N THR A 129 -11.16 15.26 -10.02
CA THR A 129 -10.69 15.53 -11.38
C THR A 129 -9.40 16.35 -11.38
N THR A 130 -9.35 17.41 -10.59
CA THR A 130 -8.16 18.26 -10.40
C THR A 130 -7.04 17.49 -9.72
N LEU A 131 -7.36 16.68 -8.71
CA LEU A 131 -6.38 15.84 -8.03
C LEU A 131 -5.72 14.84 -8.99
N ARG A 132 -6.52 14.20 -9.85
CA ARG A 132 -6.03 13.31 -10.90
C ARG A 132 -5.11 14.03 -11.89
N ARG A 133 -5.46 15.25 -12.31
CA ARG A 133 -4.60 16.09 -13.16
C ARG A 133 -3.25 16.39 -12.49
N ILE A 134 -3.26 16.74 -11.21
CA ILE A 134 -2.04 17.04 -10.45
C ILE A 134 -1.16 15.79 -10.33
N PHE A 135 -1.71 14.64 -9.91
CA PHE A 135 -0.92 13.41 -9.81
C PHE A 135 -0.38 12.96 -11.18
N ASN A 136 -1.17 13.08 -12.25
CA ASN A 136 -0.68 12.77 -13.59
C ASN A 136 0.50 13.68 -13.99
N ALA A 137 0.45 14.97 -13.66
CA ALA A 137 1.56 15.91 -13.90
C ALA A 137 2.81 15.59 -13.08
N LEU A 138 2.64 14.96 -11.91
CA LEU A 138 3.69 14.40 -11.06
C LEU A 138 4.16 13.00 -11.49
N ARG A 139 3.67 12.46 -12.61
CA ARG A 139 3.95 11.08 -13.09
C ARG A 139 3.46 9.99 -12.14
N CYS A 140 2.42 10.29 -11.36
CA CYS A 140 1.75 9.35 -10.46
C CYS A 140 0.33 9.05 -10.96
N ARG A 141 -0.19 7.86 -10.62
CA ARG A 141 -1.60 7.53 -10.84
C ARG A 141 -2.36 7.69 -9.51
N LEU A 142 -3.50 8.36 -9.56
CA LEU A 142 -4.40 8.43 -8.40
C LEU A 142 -5.21 7.13 -8.30
N VAL A 143 -4.96 6.38 -7.22
CA VAL A 143 -5.69 5.16 -6.87
C VAL A 143 -6.53 5.45 -5.62
N ILE A 144 -7.81 5.09 -5.67
CA ILE A 144 -8.72 5.15 -4.52
C ILE A 144 -9.23 3.73 -4.31
N ALA A 145 -9.11 3.26 -3.07
CA ALA A 145 -9.62 1.97 -2.65
C ALA A 145 -10.32 2.15 -1.31
N PRO A 146 -11.49 1.52 -1.10
CA PRO A 146 -12.08 1.45 0.22
C PRO A 146 -11.20 0.60 1.13
N GLN A 147 -10.93 1.12 2.33
CA GLN A 147 -10.24 0.40 3.39
C GLN A 147 -11.24 0.18 4.53
N PRO A 148 -11.87 -1.01 4.60
CA PRO A 148 -12.84 -1.27 5.67
C PRO A 148 -12.11 -1.50 6.99
N GLU A 149 -12.71 -1.06 8.10
CA GLU A 149 -12.16 -1.26 9.46
C GLU A 149 -12.12 -2.74 9.87
N LYS A 150 -13.00 -3.56 9.27
CA LYS A 150 -13.16 -5.00 9.51
C LYS A 150 -13.41 -5.73 8.19
N GLN A 151 -13.48 -7.06 8.21
CA GLN A 151 -13.87 -7.83 7.03
C GLN A 151 -15.30 -7.47 6.60
N LEU A 152 -15.57 -7.41 5.30
CA LEU A 152 -16.89 -7.00 4.77
C LEU A 152 -18.00 -7.92 5.29
N GLU A 153 -17.74 -9.22 5.38
CA GLU A 153 -18.65 -10.22 5.92
C GLU A 153 -19.00 -9.95 7.39
N GLN A 154 -18.02 -9.48 8.18
CA GLN A 154 -18.23 -9.11 9.58
C GLN A 154 -19.12 -7.87 9.66
N ILE A 155 -18.88 -6.85 8.83
CA ILE A 155 -19.71 -5.64 8.78
C ILE A 155 -21.17 -6.00 8.46
N ILE A 156 -21.38 -6.87 7.46
CA ILE A 156 -22.72 -7.33 7.07
C ILE A 156 -23.39 -8.12 8.22
N THR A 157 -22.64 -8.99 8.89
CA THR A 157 -23.14 -9.81 10.00
C THR A 157 -23.51 -8.96 11.21
N GLU A 158 -22.65 -8.01 11.58
CA GLU A 158 -22.89 -7.05 12.67
C GLU A 158 -24.15 -6.22 12.39
N GLN A 159 -24.32 -5.77 11.15
CA GLN A 159 -25.50 -4.99 10.76
C GLN A 159 -26.78 -5.85 10.77
N ALA A 160 -26.74 -7.07 10.25
CA ALA A 160 -27.87 -8.00 10.30
C ALA A 160 -28.28 -8.29 11.75
N ARG A 161 -27.29 -8.51 12.64
CA ARG A 161 -27.55 -8.73 14.07
C ARG A 161 -28.15 -7.50 14.75
N LYS A 162 -27.66 -6.30 14.40
CA LYS A 162 -28.20 -5.03 14.91
C LYS A 162 -29.68 -4.88 14.56
N LEU A 163 -30.07 -5.17 13.32
CA LEU A 163 -31.47 -5.13 12.90
C LEU A 163 -32.30 -6.21 13.61
N ALA A 164 -31.76 -7.44 13.73
CA ALA A 164 -32.43 -8.53 14.43
C ALA A 164 -32.72 -8.17 15.90
N LEU A 165 -31.73 -7.60 16.62
CA LEU A 165 -31.90 -7.11 17.99
C LEU A 165 -33.03 -6.09 18.10
N LYS A 166 -33.11 -5.16 17.15
CA LYS A 166 -34.15 -4.13 17.14
C LYS A 166 -35.55 -4.73 16.90
N ARG A 167 -35.69 -5.61 15.90
CA ARG A 167 -36.96 -6.27 15.57
C ARG A 167 -37.46 -7.18 16.69
N VAL A 168 -36.57 -8.03 17.21
CA VAL A 168 -36.90 -8.94 18.31
C VAL A 168 -37.17 -8.15 19.60
N GLY A 169 -36.41 -7.07 19.86
CA GLY A 169 -36.65 -6.19 20.99
C GLY A 169 -38.01 -5.48 20.94
N ALA A 170 -38.44 -5.02 19.75
CA ALA A 170 -39.78 -4.43 19.57
C ALA A 170 -40.90 -5.46 19.87
N VAL A 171 -40.77 -6.68 19.36
CA VAL A 171 -41.74 -7.77 19.60
C VAL A 171 -41.75 -8.19 21.07
N ALA A 172 -40.57 -8.35 21.69
CA ALA A 172 -40.45 -8.68 23.11
C ALA A 172 -41.01 -7.57 24.01
N GLY A 173 -40.87 -6.30 23.62
CA GLY A 173 -41.48 -5.15 24.30
C GLY A 173 -43.01 -5.21 24.27
N THR A 174 -43.60 -5.60 23.14
CA THR A 174 -45.06 -5.81 23.04
C THR A 174 -45.53 -7.04 23.83
N MET A 175 -44.74 -8.12 23.88
CA MET A 175 -45.06 -9.34 24.66
C MET A 175 -44.88 -9.17 26.17
N ALA A 176 -44.00 -8.26 26.62
CA ALA A 176 -43.82 -7.95 28.04
C ALA A 176 -45.10 -7.36 28.67
N MET A 177 -45.96 -6.73 27.88
CA MET A 177 -47.29 -6.25 28.31
C MET A 177 -48.26 -7.42 28.61
N GLU A 178 -47.99 -8.62 28.06
CA GLU A 178 -48.78 -9.84 28.24
C GLU A 178 -48.26 -10.76 29.38
N LYS A 179 -47.32 -10.28 30.22
CA LYS A 179 -46.70 -11.00 31.35
C LYS A 179 -45.91 -12.28 30.98
N GLN A 180 -45.46 -12.39 29.73
CA GLN A 180 -44.55 -13.46 29.31
C GLN A 180 -43.23 -12.85 28.84
N ARG A 181 -42.31 -12.63 29.78
CA ARG A 181 -40.94 -12.25 29.45
C ARG A 181 -40.15 -13.54 29.16
N PRO A 182 -39.59 -13.73 27.95
CA PRO A 182 -38.74 -14.88 27.67
C PRO A 182 -37.48 -14.84 28.55
N GLU A 183 -36.92 -16.02 28.84
CA GLU A 183 -35.60 -16.15 29.44
C GLU A 183 -34.55 -15.52 28.50
N GLU A 184 -33.48 -14.94 29.04
CA GLU A 184 -32.47 -14.20 28.28
C GLU A 184 -31.84 -15.05 27.15
N THR A 185 -31.65 -16.34 27.42
CA THR A 185 -31.18 -17.35 26.46
C THR A 185 -32.13 -17.56 25.27
N ALA A 186 -33.45 -17.52 25.51
CA ALA A 186 -34.46 -17.64 24.46
C ALA A 186 -34.50 -16.39 23.57
N LEU A 187 -34.29 -15.20 24.16
CA LEU A 187 -34.20 -13.95 23.42
C LEU A 187 -32.98 -13.94 22.48
N GLU A 188 -31.82 -14.39 22.97
CA GLU A 188 -30.62 -14.51 22.14
C GLU A 188 -30.80 -15.49 20.98
N ALA A 189 -31.45 -16.64 21.21
CA ALA A 189 -31.74 -17.62 20.16
C ALA A 189 -32.66 -17.03 19.06
N LEU A 190 -33.66 -16.22 19.43
CA LEU A 190 -34.53 -15.54 18.47
C LEU A 190 -33.75 -14.51 17.62
N VAL A 191 -32.87 -13.73 18.26
CA VAL A 191 -32.00 -12.77 17.56
C VAL A 191 -31.08 -13.48 16.57
N GLN A 192 -30.49 -14.61 16.97
CA GLN A 192 -29.62 -15.39 16.10
C GLN A 192 -30.38 -15.95 14.89
N ALA A 193 -31.56 -16.52 15.10
CA ALA A 193 -32.39 -17.04 14.02
C ALA A 193 -32.81 -15.95 13.01
N GLU A 194 -33.17 -14.77 13.51
CA GLU A 194 -33.52 -13.62 12.65
C GLU A 194 -32.28 -13.09 11.90
N THR A 195 -31.12 -13.06 12.55
CA THR A 195 -29.85 -12.68 11.90
C THR A 195 -29.54 -13.62 10.73
N GLU A 196 -29.65 -14.92 10.92
CA GLU A 196 -29.43 -15.92 9.87
C GLU A 196 -30.44 -15.80 8.72
N ARG A 197 -31.70 -15.49 9.05
CA ARG A 197 -32.75 -15.24 8.06
C ARG A 197 -32.40 -14.05 7.17
N LEU A 198 -31.94 -12.95 7.77
CA LEU A 198 -31.51 -11.73 7.07
C LEU A 198 -30.29 -12.01 6.17
N LEU A 199 -29.30 -12.74 6.67
CA LEU A 199 -28.09 -13.07 5.92
C LEU A 199 -28.36 -13.99 4.72
N LYS A 200 -29.25 -14.97 4.85
CA LYS A 200 -29.61 -15.90 3.75
C LYS A 200 -30.21 -15.17 2.54
N LYS A 201 -31.02 -14.15 2.79
CA LYS A 201 -31.64 -13.36 1.70
C LYS A 201 -30.68 -12.35 1.07
N ARG A 202 -29.57 -11.97 1.74
CA ARG A 202 -28.73 -10.81 1.38
C ARG A 202 -29.58 -9.59 1.01
N SER A 203 -30.65 -9.33 1.76
CA SER A 203 -31.56 -8.24 1.45
C SER A 203 -30.96 -6.89 1.83
N SER A 204 -31.31 -5.84 1.09
CA SER A 204 -30.97 -4.45 1.43
C SER A 204 -31.60 -4.00 2.75
N GLU A 205 -32.63 -4.72 3.23
CA GLU A 205 -33.34 -4.49 4.49
C GLU A 205 -32.39 -4.32 5.69
N ILE A 206 -31.22 -4.97 5.70
CA ILE A 206 -30.25 -4.81 6.81
C ILE A 206 -29.76 -3.36 6.96
N TRP A 207 -29.90 -2.53 5.93
CA TRP A 207 -29.47 -1.12 5.92
C TRP A 207 -30.64 -0.14 6.07
N GLU A 208 -31.86 -0.63 6.27
CA GLU A 208 -33.02 0.23 6.52
C GLU A 208 -33.01 0.64 8.00
N ASP A 209 -32.60 1.89 8.23
CA ASP A 209 -32.73 2.54 9.53
C ASP A 209 -34.20 2.95 9.72
N GLU A 210 -35.04 2.06 10.24
CA GLU A 210 -36.37 2.47 10.74
C GLU A 210 -36.30 3.42 11.94
#